data_AF-A0A968VRF4-F1
#
_entry.id   AF-A0A968VRF4-F1
#
_cell.length_a   1.000
_cell.length_b   1.000
_cell.length_c   1.000
_cell.angle_alpha   90.00
_cell.angle_beta   90.00
_cell.angle_gamma   90.00
#
_symmetry.space_group_name_H-M   'P 1'
#
loop_
_entity.id
_entity.type
_entity.pdbx_description
1 polymer ?
#
loop_
_entity_poly.entity_id
_entity_poly.type
_entity_poly.pdbx_seq_one_letter_code
_entity_poly.pdbx_strand_id
1 'polypeptide(L)'
;MRRCEPPPTRWRAGQLNALLPLVEQVIQQTTRRVLQGEKVPASEKVVSLFEPHTAILRKGKPGKPVEFGRLIWLDEVDGGIITR
;
A
#
# COMPACT_ATOMS: atom_id res chain seq x y z
N MET A 1 31.44 -13.88 2.37
CA MET A 1 29.97 -13.93 2.58
C MET A 1 29.67 -13.55 4.03
N ARG A 2 29.14 -12.35 4.29
CA ARG A 2 28.72 -11.96 5.65
C ARG A 2 27.37 -12.64 5.93
N ARG A 3 27.31 -13.49 6.96
CA ARG A 3 26.04 -13.95 7.51
C ARG A 3 25.34 -12.74 8.12
N CYS A 4 24.21 -12.33 7.57
CA CYS A 4 23.32 -11.39 8.25
C CYS A 4 22.70 -12.12 9.44
N GLU A 5 22.95 -11.61 10.64
CA GLU A 5 22.31 -12.10 11.85
C GLU A 5 20.83 -11.67 11.85
N PRO A 6 19.88 -12.56 12.18
CA PRO A 6 18.47 -12.18 12.17
C PRO A 6 18.21 -11.09 13.23
N PRO A 7 17.32 -10.12 12.93
CA PRO A 7 16.98 -9.07 13.87
C PRO A 7 16.38 -9.67 15.16
N PRO A 8 16.55 -9.00 16.31
CA PRO A 8 16.08 -9.49 17.61
C PRO A 8 14.57 -9.79 17.58
N THR A 9 14.14 -10.84 18.29
CA THR A 9 12.76 -11.39 18.28
C THR A 9 11.67 -10.34 18.52
N ARG A 10 11.94 -9.27 19.27
CA ARG A 10 11.02 -8.15 19.50
C ARG A 10 10.64 -7.39 18.21
N TRP A 11 11.52 -7.34 17.22
CA TRP A 11 11.26 -6.70 15.92
C TRP A 11 10.21 -7.46 15.10
N ARG A 12 10.28 -8.79 15.11
CA ARG A 12 9.28 -9.66 14.43
C ARG A 12 7.90 -9.52 15.06
N ALA A 13 7.83 -9.43 16.40
CA ALA A 13 6.57 -9.21 17.10
C ALA A 13 5.94 -7.85 16.76
N GLY A 14 6.75 -6.79 16.65
CA GLY A 14 6.27 -5.46 16.23
C GLY A 14 5.71 -5.44 14.81
N GLN A 15 6.37 -6.14 13.87
CA GLN A 15 5.87 -6.27 12.49
C GLN A 15 4.56 -7.04 12.42
N LEU A 16 4.43 -8.12 13.18
CA LEU A 16 3.20 -8.90 13.22
C LEU A 16 2.04 -8.04 13.74
N ASN A 17 2.25 -7.28 14.81
CA ASN A 17 1.24 -6.39 15.37
C ASN A 17 0.77 -5.31 14.37
N ALA A 18 1.63 -4.84 13.48
CA ALA A 18 1.27 -3.90 12.42
C ALA A 18 0.51 -4.58 11.25
N LEU A 19 0.85 -5.83 10.92
CA LEU A 19 0.27 -6.56 9.80
C LEU A 19 -1.10 -7.16 10.11
N LEU A 20 -1.32 -7.65 11.33
CA LEU A 20 -2.58 -8.28 11.73
C LEU A 20 -3.83 -7.45 11.41
N PRO A 21 -3.93 -6.16 11.78
CA PRO A 21 -5.11 -5.36 11.45
C PRO A 21 -5.28 -5.15 9.93
N LEU A 22 -4.18 -5.07 9.17
CA LEU A 22 -4.25 -4.96 7.71
C LEU A 22 -4.78 -6.24 7.07
N VAL A 23 -4.36 -7.40 7.57
CA VAL A 23 -4.87 -8.70 7.11
C VAL A 23 -6.36 -8.83 7.40
N GLU A 24 -6.81 -8.42 8.59
CA GLU A 24 -8.24 -8.39 8.93
C GLU A 24 -9.04 -7.51 7.96
N GLN A 25 -8.54 -6.30 7.66
CA GLN A 25 -9.16 -5.41 6.68
C GLN A 25 -9.18 -6.03 5.26
N VAL A 26 -8.11 -6.73 4.86
CA VAL A 26 -8.05 -7.43 3.56
C VAL A 26 -9.10 -8.54 3.49
N ILE A 27 -9.32 -9.29 4.57
CA ILE A 27 -10.38 -10.30 4.63
C ILE A 27 -11.74 -9.61 4.51
N GLN A 28 -12.02 -8.59 5.31
CA GLN A 28 -13.30 -7.88 5.32
C GLN A 28 -13.63 -7.29 3.94
N GLN A 29 -12.71 -6.53 3.33
CA GLN A 29 -12.94 -5.90 2.03
C GLN A 29 -13.16 -6.95 0.92
N THR A 30 -12.50 -8.11 1.02
CA THR A 30 -12.58 -9.17 0.00
C THR A 30 -13.90 -9.93 0.14
N THR A 31 -14.31 -10.27 1.36
CA THR A 31 -15.62 -10.86 1.64
C THR A 31 -16.74 -9.98 1.10
N ARG A 32 -16.72 -8.68 1.42
CA ARG A 32 -17.71 -7.70 0.92
C ARG A 32 -17.76 -7.66 -0.60
N ARG A 33 -16.61 -7.56 -1.26
CA ARG A 33 -16.54 -7.42 -2.73
C ARG A 33 -16.85 -8.69 -3.50
N VAL A 34 -16.32 -9.82 -3.05
CA VAL A 34 -16.29 -11.07 -3.83
C VAL A 34 -17.47 -11.95 -3.47
N LEU A 35 -17.78 -12.08 -2.18
CA LEU A 35 -18.83 -12.99 -1.72
C LEU A 35 -20.19 -12.29 -1.62
N GLN A 36 -20.21 -11.03 -1.18
CA GLN A 36 -21.46 -10.27 -0.98
C GLN A 36 -21.81 -9.36 -2.17
N GLY A 37 -20.89 -9.20 -3.14
CA GLY A 37 -21.10 -8.35 -4.32
C GLY A 37 -21.14 -6.83 -4.02
N GLU A 38 -20.73 -6.42 -2.82
CA GLU A 38 -20.74 -5.02 -2.42
C GLU A 38 -19.63 -4.21 -3.10
N LYS A 39 -19.91 -2.93 -3.36
CA LYS A 39 -18.91 -1.98 -3.83
C LYS A 39 -18.17 -1.39 -2.64
N VAL A 40 -16.90 -1.77 -2.46
CA VAL A 40 -15.97 -1.09 -1.56
C VAL A 40 -15.26 0.04 -2.32
N PRO A 41 -15.29 1.29 -1.83
CA PRO A 41 -14.53 2.42 -2.39
C PRO A 41 -13.04 2.13 -2.54
N ALA A 42 -12.38 2.75 -3.52
CA ALA A 42 -10.95 2.53 -3.75
C ALA A 42 -10.06 3.05 -2.61
N SER A 43 -10.47 4.14 -1.95
CA SER A 43 -9.79 4.74 -0.79
C SER A 43 -9.81 3.86 0.46
N GLU A 44 -10.75 2.92 0.56
CA GLU A 44 -10.89 2.00 1.69
C GLU A 44 -10.09 0.70 1.50
N LYS A 45 -9.48 0.50 0.32
CA LYS A 45 -8.82 -0.75 -0.03
C LYS A 45 -7.37 -0.79 0.38
N VAL A 46 -7.00 -1.82 1.12
CA VAL A 46 -5.60 -2.22 1.28
C VAL A 46 -5.20 -3.04 0.06
N VAL A 47 -4.22 -2.55 -0.68
CA VAL A 47 -3.69 -3.21 -1.89
C VAL A 47 -2.22 -3.65 -1.74
N SER A 48 -1.57 -3.26 -0.65
CA SER A 48 -0.23 -3.73 -0.27
C SER A 48 -0.14 -3.81 1.25
N LEU A 49 0.28 -4.96 1.79
CA LEU A 49 0.47 -5.16 3.23
C LEU A 49 1.75 -4.49 3.74
N PHE A 50 2.76 -4.36 2.88
CA PHE A 50 4.05 -3.76 3.23
C PHE A 50 4.09 -2.25 2.98
N GLU A 51 3.20 -1.74 2.11
CA GLU A 51 3.00 -0.32 1.85
C GLU A 51 1.50 0.05 1.94
N PRO A 52 0.92 0.11 3.15
CA PRO A 52 -0.54 0.23 3.33
C PRO A 52 -1.15 1.51 2.75
N HIS A 53 -0.32 2.53 2.54
CA HIS A 53 -0.68 3.82 1.96
C HIS A 53 -0.69 3.83 0.42
N THR A 54 -0.49 2.66 -0.21
CA THR A 54 -0.59 2.49 -1.66
C THR A 54 -2.00 2.79 -2.13
N ALA A 55 -2.15 3.75 -3.03
CA ALA A 55 -3.44 4.11 -3.61
C ALA A 55 -3.66 3.42 -4.96
N ILE A 56 -4.94 3.23 -5.30
CA ILE A 56 -5.37 2.80 -6.64
C ILE A 56 -5.52 4.05 -7.50
N LEU A 57 -4.69 4.18 -8.53
CA LEU A 57 -4.61 5.33 -9.41
C LEU A 57 -5.17 5.01 -10.80
N ARG A 58 -5.82 5.99 -11.44
CA ARG A 58 -6.28 5.92 -12.83
C ARG A 58 -5.76 7.14 -13.58
N LYS A 59 -4.52 7.07 -14.10
CA LYS A 59 -3.89 8.19 -14.83
C LYS A 59 -4.13 8.16 -16.34
N GLY A 60 -4.83 7.16 -16.87
CA GLY A 60 -5.18 7.08 -18.29
C GLY A 60 -4.02 6.71 -19.22
N LYS A 61 -2.95 6.07 -18.71
CA LYS A 61 -1.84 5.61 -19.56
C LYS A 61 -2.31 4.51 -20.53
N PRO A 62 -1.94 4.58 -21.83
CA PRO A 62 -2.24 3.51 -22.78
C PRO A 62 -1.72 2.16 -22.28
N GLY A 63 -2.58 1.14 -22.30
CA GLY A 63 -2.25 -0.21 -21.82
C GLY A 63 -2.20 -0.40 -20.30
N LYS A 64 -2.36 0.66 -19.49
CA LYS A 64 -2.40 0.58 -18.02
C LYS A 64 -3.56 1.42 -17.47
N PRO A 65 -4.81 0.90 -17.53
CA PRO A 65 -5.98 1.63 -17.06
C PRO A 65 -6.02 1.83 -15.54
N VAL A 66 -5.25 1.04 -14.78
CA VAL A 66 -5.11 1.12 -13.32
C VAL A 66 -3.64 0.99 -12.94
N GLU A 67 -3.18 1.86 -12.05
CA GLU A 67 -1.83 1.87 -11.47
C GLU A 67 -1.95 1.80 -9.93
N PHE A 68 -0.90 1.32 -9.26
CA PHE A 68 -0.82 1.27 -7.80
C PHE A 68 0.43 2.02 -7.34
N GLY A 69 0.31 2.82 -6.30
CA GLY A 69 1.44 3.50 -5.69
C GLY A 69 1.03 4.71 -4.87
N ARG A 70 2.02 5.46 -4.40
CA ARG A 70 1.82 6.78 -3.79
C ARG A 70 1.85 7.85 -4.86
N LEU A 71 0.84 8.72 -4.89
CA LEU A 71 0.89 9.91 -5.72
C LEU A 71 1.80 10.94 -5.03
N ILE A 72 2.82 11.40 -5.76
CA ILE A 72 3.73 12.45 -5.32
C ILE A 72 3.73 13.53 -6.41
N TRP A 73 3.60 14.79 -6.00
CA TRP A 73 3.73 15.96 -6.87
C TRP A 73 5.15 16.49 -6.76
N LEU A 74 5.88 16.52 -7.86
CA LEU A 74 7.24 17.04 -7.92
C LEU A 74 7.23 18.26 -8.82
N ASP A 75 7.73 19.38 -8.30
CA ASP A 75 7.90 20.63 -9.03
C ASP A 75 9.37 21.04 -9.01
N GLU A 76 9.84 21.66 -10.09
CA GLU A 76 11.20 22.21 -10.19
C GLU A 76 11.16 23.72 -9.92
N VAL A 77 12.14 24.20 -9.15
CA VAL A 77 12.31 25.62 -8.79
C VAL A 77 13.79 26.00 -8.91
N ASP A 78 14.11 27.30 -8.99
CA ASP A 78 15.49 27.80 -8.92
C ASP A 78 16.10 27.40 -7.57
N GLY A 79 16.80 26.26 -7.55
CA GLY A 79 17.34 25.64 -6.34
C GLY A 79 17.09 24.12 -6.19
N GLY A 80 16.28 23.50 -7.05
CA GLY A 80 16.12 22.04 -7.11
C GLY A 80 14.67 21.55 -7.26
N ILE A 81 14.39 20.35 -6.75
CA ILE A 81 13.06 19.71 -6.81
C ILE A 81 12.37 19.82 -5.45
N ILE A 82 11.14 20.32 -5.44
CA ILE A 82 10.27 20.35 -4.26
C ILE A 82 9.10 19.37 -4.41
N THR A 83 8.61 18.86 -3.29
CA THR A 83 7.38 18.05 -3.23
C THR A 83 6.24 18.92 -2.70
N ARG A 84 5.09 18.93 -3.38
CA ARG A 84 3.85 19.60 -2.92
C ARG A 84 2.87 18.65 -2.25
#